data_AF-A0A2E1C1A9-F1
#
_entry.id   AF-A0A2E1C1A9-F1
#
_cell.length_a   1.000
_cell.length_b   1.000
_cell.length_c   1.000
_cell.angle_alpha   90.00
_cell.angle_beta   90.00
_cell.angle_gamma   90.00
#
_symmetry.space_group_name_H-M   'P 1'
#
loop_
_entity.id
_entity.type
_entity.pdbx_description
1 polymer ?
#
loop_
_entity_poly.entity_id
_entity_poly.type
_entity_poly.pdbx_seq_one_letter_code
_entity_poly.pdbx_strand_id
1 'polypeptide(L)'
;MNKISLSIISLFFLILSSCDTSGDLKYLSGYWEIYSVKKNNNKIKNYPFSGTIDYFELNENLSEGFRKKVKPRFDGNFEVTMHQIDFNIDEEKKHVSLFKFDLNLGNSIKLVYGQNQNFTESVFKIDSMSLIIKNLEGFTYEYKRFYPKNYLNE
;
A
#
# COMPACT_ATOMS: atom_id res chain seq x y z
N MET A 1 44.01 -21.38 -13.75
CA MET A 1 43.01 -21.15 -12.69
C MET A 1 42.77 -19.65 -12.61
N ASN A 2 41.71 -19.19 -13.27
CA ASN A 2 41.45 -17.75 -13.42
C ASN A 2 41.07 -17.20 -12.04
N LYS A 3 41.90 -16.29 -11.51
CA LYS A 3 41.59 -15.54 -10.30
C LYS A 3 40.47 -14.57 -10.65
N ILE A 4 39.23 -15.05 -10.60
CA ILE A 4 38.05 -14.18 -10.65
C ILE A 4 38.19 -13.27 -9.44
N SER A 5 38.53 -12.00 -9.72
CA SER A 5 38.71 -10.96 -8.71
C SER A 5 37.48 -10.89 -7.83
N LEU A 6 37.64 -11.06 -6.51
CA LEU A 6 36.54 -10.93 -5.54
C LEU A 6 35.78 -9.59 -5.68
N SER A 7 36.41 -8.55 -6.24
CA SER A 7 35.76 -7.26 -6.51
C SER A 7 34.64 -7.33 -7.55
N ILE A 8 34.69 -8.27 -8.51
CA ILE A 8 33.67 -8.40 -9.56
C ILE A 8 32.40 -9.08 -8.99
N ILE A 9 32.56 -10.00 -8.04
CA ILE A 9 31.44 -10.68 -7.35
C ILE A 9 30.71 -9.69 -6.43
N SER A 10 31.43 -8.79 -5.77
CA SER A 10 30.83 -7.72 -4.96
C SER A 10 30.02 -6.71 -5.77
N LEU A 11 30.40 -6.46 -7.03
CA LEU A 11 29.68 -5.53 -7.90
C LEU A 11 28.39 -6.14 -8.47
N PHE A 12 28.37 -7.46 -8.69
CA PHE A 12 27.17 -8.17 -9.16
C PHE A 12 26.08 -8.29 -8.08
N PHE A 13 26.46 -8.34 -6.79
CA PHE A 13 25.51 -8.34 -5.68
C PHE A 13 24.83 -6.99 -5.43
N LEU A 14 25.40 -5.87 -5.92
CA LEU A 14 24.81 -4.53 -5.75
C LEU A 14 23.73 -4.21 -6.81
N ILE A 15 23.71 -4.94 -7.93
CA ILE A 15 22.77 -4.68 -9.05
C ILE A 15 21.42 -5.38 -8.85
N LEU A 16 21.29 -6.28 -7.87
CA LEU A 16 20.08 -7.08 -7.65
C LEU A 16 19.11 -6.52 -6.59
N SER A 17 19.41 -5.35 -6.01
CA SER A 17 18.64 -4.83 -4.86
C SER A 17 17.82 -3.57 -5.16
N SER A 18 17.75 -3.11 -6.41
CA SER A 18 16.85 -2.01 -6.79
C SER A 18 15.44 -2.55 -7.04
N CYS A 19 14.82 -3.10 -6.00
CA CYS A 19 13.39 -3.31 -6.00
C CYS A 19 12.76 -1.98 -5.59
N ASP A 20 12.29 -1.19 -6.57
CA ASP A 20 11.43 -0.03 -6.30
C ASP A 20 10.18 -0.55 -5.58
N THR A 21 10.17 -0.48 -4.25
CA THR A 21 9.06 -0.98 -3.42
C THR A 21 7.86 -0.03 -3.38
N SER A 22 7.99 1.17 -3.96
CA SER A 22 6.85 2.06 -4.21
C SER A 22 6.08 1.54 -5.41
N GLY A 23 5.14 0.63 -5.16
CA GLY A 23 4.14 0.31 -6.16
C GLY A 23 3.44 1.55 -6.68
N ASP A 24 3.01 1.50 -7.94
CA ASP A 24 2.37 2.63 -8.59
C ASP A 24 1.09 3.06 -7.84
N LEU A 25 1.10 4.28 -7.30
CA LEU A 25 0.04 4.83 -6.45
C LEU A 25 -1.33 4.77 -7.14
N LYS A 26 -1.37 4.74 -8.48
CA LYS A 26 -2.59 4.53 -9.26
C LYS A 26 -3.37 3.28 -8.86
N TYR A 27 -2.71 2.26 -8.31
CA TYR A 27 -3.37 1.04 -7.85
C TYR A 27 -4.17 1.24 -6.57
N LEU A 28 -3.95 2.33 -5.81
CA LEU A 28 -4.64 2.57 -4.55
C LEU A 28 -6.15 2.72 -4.76
N SER A 29 -6.55 3.48 -5.77
CA SER A 29 -7.95 3.64 -6.12
C SER A 29 -8.62 2.29 -6.39
N GLY A 30 -9.70 2.01 -5.68
CA GLY A 30 -10.48 0.78 -5.79
C GLY A 30 -10.86 0.16 -4.44
N TYR A 31 -11.32 -1.09 -4.51
CA TYR A 31 -11.89 -1.82 -3.40
C TYR A 31 -10.87 -2.80 -2.81
N TRP A 32 -10.70 -2.75 -1.49
CA TRP A 32 -9.71 -3.53 -0.77
C TRP A 32 -10.36 -4.29 0.39
N GLU A 33 -10.29 -5.62 0.33
CA GLU A 33 -10.74 -6.49 1.40
C GLU A 33 -9.60 -6.75 2.37
N ILE A 34 -9.80 -6.43 3.65
CA ILE A 34 -8.81 -6.76 4.68
C ILE A 34 -8.70 -8.28 4.83
N TYR A 35 -7.47 -8.78 4.83
CA TYR A 35 -7.15 -10.19 4.94
C TYR A 35 -6.49 -10.53 6.28
N SER A 36 -5.62 -9.65 6.79
CA SER A 36 -4.83 -9.94 7.99
C SER A 36 -4.40 -8.66 8.70
N VAL A 37 -4.32 -8.73 10.03
CA VAL A 37 -3.80 -7.66 10.89
C VAL A 37 -2.71 -8.23 11.76
N LYS A 38 -1.58 -7.51 11.81
CA LYS A 38 -0.45 -7.79 12.68
C LYS A 38 -0.17 -6.59 13.57
N LYS A 39 0.38 -6.83 14.77
CA LYS A 39 0.93 -5.82 15.67
C LYS A 39 2.37 -6.20 15.95
N ASN A 40 3.31 -5.31 15.63
CA ASN A 40 4.76 -5.56 15.82
C ASN A 40 5.18 -6.91 15.21
N ASN A 41 4.76 -7.16 13.97
CA ASN A 41 4.93 -8.41 13.21
C ASN A 41 4.22 -9.66 13.77
N ASN A 42 3.63 -9.61 14.95
CA ASN A 42 2.82 -10.69 15.47
C ASN A 42 1.43 -10.64 14.87
N LYS A 43 0.99 -11.73 14.23
CA LYS A 43 -0.34 -11.83 13.65
C LYS A 43 -1.39 -11.90 14.76
N ILE A 44 -2.30 -10.93 14.76
CA ILE A 44 -3.35 -10.82 15.79
C ILE A 44 -4.73 -11.17 15.24
N LYS A 45 -4.95 -11.06 13.93
CA LYS A 45 -6.24 -11.43 13.31
C LYS A 45 -6.09 -11.84 11.85
N ASN A 46 -6.80 -12.87 11.44
CA ASN A 46 -7.03 -13.23 10.04
C ASN A 46 -8.51 -13.05 9.71
N TYR A 47 -8.80 -12.63 8.50
CA TYR A 47 -10.13 -12.51 7.93
C TYR A 47 -10.19 -13.40 6.69
N PRO A 48 -10.64 -14.66 6.80
CA PRO A 48 -10.89 -15.50 5.62
C PRO A 48 -11.89 -14.83 4.67
N PHE A 49 -12.87 -14.15 5.27
CA PHE A 49 -13.82 -13.24 4.63
C PHE A 49 -14.00 -12.00 5.53
N SER A 50 -14.14 -10.82 4.92
CA SER A 50 -14.48 -9.58 5.61
C SER A 50 -15.87 -9.12 5.20
N GLY A 51 -16.72 -8.81 6.17
CA GLY A 51 -18.07 -8.25 5.93
C GLY A 51 -18.05 -6.79 5.45
N THR A 52 -16.89 -6.15 5.42
CA THR A 52 -16.71 -4.77 4.97
C THR A 52 -15.47 -4.63 4.10
N ILE A 53 -15.54 -3.72 3.14
CA ILE A 53 -14.50 -3.39 2.17
C ILE A 53 -14.10 -1.94 2.40
N ASP A 54 -12.80 -1.66 2.31
CA ASP A 54 -12.32 -0.28 2.26
C ASP A 54 -12.19 0.15 0.80
N TYR A 55 -12.94 1.18 0.44
CA TYR A 55 -12.86 1.84 -0.85
C TYR A 55 -11.95 3.05 -0.73
N PHE A 56 -10.95 3.13 -1.60
CA PHE A 56 -10.06 4.28 -1.72
C PHE A 56 -10.31 4.94 -3.08
N GLU A 57 -10.31 6.25 -3.11
CA GLU A 57 -10.37 7.03 -4.35
C GLU A 57 -9.42 8.21 -4.24
N LEU A 58 -8.51 8.31 -5.20
CA LEU A 58 -7.61 9.45 -5.38
C LEU A 58 -8.23 10.45 -6.35
N ASN A 59 -7.91 11.73 -6.15
CA ASN A 59 -8.22 12.76 -7.11
C ASN A 59 -7.33 12.65 -8.38
N GLU A 60 -7.61 13.47 -9.39
CA GLU A 60 -6.96 13.37 -10.70
C GLU A 60 -5.44 13.57 -10.67
N ASN A 61 -4.93 14.39 -9.75
CA ASN A 61 -3.50 14.69 -9.63
C ASN A 61 -2.77 13.77 -8.63
N LEU A 62 -3.47 12.80 -8.04
CA LEU A 62 -2.96 11.82 -7.06
C LEU A 62 -2.37 12.45 -5.78
N SER A 63 -2.71 13.70 -5.44
CA SER A 63 -2.18 14.37 -4.25
C SER A 63 -3.03 14.16 -2.99
N GLU A 64 -4.29 13.80 -3.17
CA GLU A 64 -5.27 13.62 -2.09
C GLU A 64 -6.34 12.61 -2.50
N GLY A 65 -7.12 12.19 -1.54
CA GLY A 65 -8.20 11.26 -1.79
C GLY A 65 -9.02 11.02 -0.53
N PHE A 66 -9.84 9.97 -0.59
CA PHE A 66 -10.62 9.56 0.56
C PHE A 66 -10.70 8.05 0.71
N ARG A 67 -10.93 7.62 1.95
CA ARG A 67 -11.26 6.24 2.31
C ARG A 67 -12.69 6.18 2.83
N LYS A 68 -13.45 5.21 2.33
CA LYS A 68 -14.81 4.90 2.78
C LYS A 68 -14.96 3.41 3.04
N LYS A 69 -15.63 3.06 4.13
CA LYS A 69 -15.99 1.67 4.42
C LYS A 69 -17.35 1.36 3.80
N VAL A 70 -17.40 0.31 3.00
CA VAL A 70 -18.59 -0.13 2.26
C VAL A 70 -18.87 -1.60 2.54
N LYS A 71 -20.10 -2.05 2.30
CA LYS A 71 -20.48 -3.46 2.45
C LYS A 71 -21.04 -3.99 1.12
N PRO A 72 -20.44 -5.04 0.54
CA PRO A 72 -20.87 -5.56 -0.75
C PRO A 72 -22.23 -6.25 -0.63
N ARG A 73 -23.02 -6.14 -1.69
CA ARG A 73 -24.31 -6.83 -1.88
C ARG A 73 -24.18 -7.90 -2.96
N PHE A 74 -25.10 -8.85 -2.98
CA PHE A 74 -25.12 -9.96 -3.94
C PHE A 74 -25.36 -9.51 -5.40
N ASP A 75 -25.96 -8.34 -5.59
CA ASP A 75 -26.20 -7.73 -6.91
C ASP A 75 -24.98 -6.97 -7.46
N GLY A 76 -23.83 -7.04 -6.76
CA GLY A 76 -22.61 -6.33 -7.13
C GLY A 76 -22.56 -4.86 -6.68
N ASN A 77 -23.65 -4.33 -6.09
CA ASN A 77 -23.66 -2.99 -5.51
C ASN A 77 -23.10 -2.99 -4.08
N PHE A 78 -23.06 -1.80 -3.46
CA PHE A 78 -22.60 -1.62 -2.09
C PHE A 78 -23.64 -0.91 -1.22
N GLU A 79 -23.76 -1.33 0.03
CA GLU A 79 -24.32 -0.53 1.11
C GLU A 79 -23.21 0.44 1.58
N VAL A 80 -23.47 1.73 1.47
CA VAL A 80 -22.51 2.77 1.82
C VAL A 80 -23.03 3.61 2.98
N THR A 81 -22.14 3.97 3.90
CA THR A 81 -22.45 4.97 4.93
C THR A 81 -22.00 6.35 4.44
N MET A 82 -22.54 7.41 5.05
CA MET A 82 -22.10 8.78 4.75
C MET A 82 -20.68 9.07 5.26
N HIS A 83 -20.13 8.24 6.15
CA HIS A 83 -18.81 8.45 6.72
C HIS A 83 -17.70 8.22 5.69
N GLN A 84 -16.91 9.26 5.51
CA GLN A 84 -15.74 9.31 4.64
C GLN A 84 -14.59 9.92 5.43
N ILE A 85 -13.37 9.45 5.17
CA ILE A 85 -12.17 9.99 5.80
C ILE A 85 -11.23 10.43 4.69
N ASP A 86 -11.05 11.73 4.55
CA ASP A 86 -10.15 12.32 3.58
C ASP A 86 -8.70 12.18 4.04
N PHE A 87 -7.79 12.05 3.07
CA PHE A 87 -6.35 11.98 3.31
C PHE A 87 -5.58 12.74 2.23
N ASN A 88 -4.40 13.23 2.62
CA ASN A 88 -3.40 13.75 1.70
C ASN A 88 -2.31 12.70 1.46
N ILE A 89 -1.69 12.77 0.29
CA ILE A 89 -0.52 11.97 -0.07
C ILE A 89 0.74 12.78 0.27
N ASP A 90 1.59 12.20 1.10
CA ASP A 90 2.94 12.68 1.37
C ASP A 90 3.95 11.68 0.81
N GLU A 91 4.62 12.07 -0.28
CA GLU A 91 5.66 11.29 -0.93
C GLU A 91 7.04 11.73 -0.47
N GLU A 92 7.66 10.94 0.39
CA GLU A 92 9.06 11.13 0.76
C GLU A 92 9.95 10.34 -0.21
N LYS A 93 10.68 11.08 -1.05
CA LYS A 93 11.73 10.50 -1.91
C LYS A 93 12.95 10.21 -1.06
N LYS A 94 13.28 8.94 -0.87
CA LYS A 94 14.49 8.57 -0.13
C LYS A 94 15.65 8.45 -1.10
N HIS A 95 16.53 9.43 -1.03
CA HIS A 95 17.80 9.41 -1.75
C HIS A 95 18.95 9.25 -0.76
N VAL A 96 19.92 8.42 -1.13
CA VAL A 96 21.20 8.31 -0.45
C VAL A 96 22.27 8.73 -1.44
N SER A 97 22.95 9.84 -1.14
CA SER A 97 24.11 10.28 -1.90
C SER A 97 25.37 9.66 -1.29
N LEU A 98 26.01 8.76 -2.02
CA LEU A 98 27.33 8.21 -1.70
C LEU A 98 28.34 8.76 -2.72
N PHE A 99 29.21 9.67 -2.28
CA PHE A 99 30.14 10.41 -3.14
C PHE A 99 29.43 11.21 -4.25
N LYS A 100 29.71 10.89 -5.52
CA LYS A 100 29.09 11.51 -6.72
C LYS A 100 27.92 10.68 -7.28
N PHE A 101 27.46 9.66 -6.56
CA PHE A 101 26.36 8.81 -6.97
C PHE A 101 25.15 9.04 -6.07
N ASP A 102 24.04 9.44 -6.69
CA ASP A 102 22.73 9.49 -6.06
C ASP A 102 22.02 8.15 -6.27
N LEU A 103 21.75 7.44 -5.18
CA LEU A 103 20.94 6.23 -5.19
C LEU A 103 19.52 6.59 -4.75
N ASN A 104 18.54 6.32 -5.61
CA ASN A 104 17.13 6.31 -5.19
C ASN A 104 16.84 4.98 -4.48
N LEU A 105 16.38 5.04 -3.23
CA LEU A 105 16.04 3.87 -2.40
C LEU A 105 14.54 3.53 -2.45
N GLY A 106 13.80 4.16 -3.37
CA GLY A 106 12.36 4.08 -3.52
C GLY A 106 11.63 5.24 -2.85
N ASN A 107 10.37 5.42 -3.23
CA ASN A 107 9.50 6.41 -2.61
C ASN A 107 8.81 5.76 -1.39
N SER A 108 8.68 6.50 -0.29
CA SER A 108 7.73 6.12 0.76
C SER A 108 6.50 6.99 0.67
N ILE A 109 5.35 6.35 0.50
CA ILE A 109 4.05 7.01 0.40
C ILE A 109 3.37 6.96 1.77
N LYS A 110 2.94 8.12 2.26
CA LYS A 110 2.15 8.25 3.49
C LYS A 110 0.76 8.80 3.16
N LEU A 111 -0.26 8.18 3.75
CA LEU A 111 -1.63 8.68 3.80
C LEU A 111 -1.78 9.47 5.10
N VAL A 112 -2.01 10.78 4.98
CA VAL A 112 -2.09 11.69 6.10
C VAL A 112 -3.55 12.11 6.32
N TYR A 113 -4.13 11.66 7.43
CA TYR A 113 -5.54 11.83 7.73
C TYR A 113 -5.79 13.00 8.69
N GLY A 114 -6.88 13.73 8.42
CA GLY A 114 -7.35 14.85 9.24
C GLY A 114 -6.50 16.12 9.10
N GLN A 115 -7.11 17.28 9.40
CA GLN A 115 -6.49 18.59 9.18
C GLN A 115 -5.20 18.82 9.99
N ASN A 116 -5.07 18.16 11.15
CA ASN A 116 -3.90 18.28 12.02
C ASN A 116 -2.85 17.17 11.78
N GLN A 117 -3.03 16.32 10.76
CA GLN A 117 -2.11 15.21 10.47
C GLN A 117 -1.92 14.23 11.65
N ASN A 118 -2.94 14.11 12.52
CA ASN A 118 -2.85 13.36 13.76
C ASN A 118 -2.76 11.83 13.54
N PHE A 119 -3.11 11.36 12.35
CA PHE A 119 -3.06 9.94 12.02
C PHE A 119 -2.43 9.78 10.64
N THR A 120 -1.37 8.97 10.60
CA THR A 120 -0.61 8.71 9.38
C THR A 120 -0.44 7.22 9.19
N GLU A 121 -0.69 6.77 7.98
CA GLU A 121 -0.44 5.40 7.56
C GLU A 121 0.55 5.38 6.39
N SER A 122 1.56 4.51 6.44
CA SER A 122 2.51 4.31 5.35
C SER A 122 2.04 3.17 4.45
N VAL A 123 1.99 3.41 3.15
CA VAL A 123 1.80 2.37 2.14
C VAL A 123 3.13 1.64 1.97
N PHE A 124 3.22 0.45 2.56
CA PHE A 124 4.44 -0.35 2.56
C PHE A 124 4.59 -1.18 1.28
N LYS A 125 3.48 -1.63 0.71
CA LYS A 125 3.43 -2.32 -0.57
C LYS A 125 2.11 -2.00 -1.26
N ILE A 126 2.14 -1.79 -2.57
CA ILE A 126 0.93 -1.78 -3.38
C ILE A 126 1.20 -2.38 -4.77
N ASP A 127 0.26 -3.14 -5.29
CA ASP A 127 0.21 -3.58 -6.69
C ASP A 127 -1.26 -3.79 -7.08
N SER A 128 -1.53 -4.38 -8.24
CA SER A 128 -2.90 -4.61 -8.71
C SER A 128 -3.72 -5.55 -7.81
N MET A 129 -3.08 -6.37 -6.98
CA MET A 129 -3.72 -7.46 -6.23
C MET A 129 -3.55 -7.34 -4.71
N SER A 130 -2.52 -6.65 -4.24
CA SER A 130 -2.15 -6.58 -2.83
C SER A 130 -1.82 -5.17 -2.37
N LEU A 131 -2.23 -4.87 -1.14
CA LEU A 131 -1.97 -3.61 -0.46
C LEU A 131 -1.56 -3.90 0.98
N ILE A 132 -0.45 -3.33 1.43
CA ILE A 132 0.02 -3.43 2.81
C ILE A 132 0.18 -2.02 3.36
N ILE A 133 -0.55 -1.73 4.42
CA ILE A 133 -0.53 -0.43 5.10
C ILE A 133 -0.01 -0.63 6.53
N LYS A 134 0.83 0.29 7.00
CA LYS A 134 1.36 0.29 8.37
C LYS A 134 1.07 1.62 9.05
N ASN A 135 0.73 1.61 10.33
CA ASN A 135 0.62 2.84 11.11
C ASN A 135 1.79 2.99 12.10
N LEU A 136 1.93 4.18 12.68
CA LEU A 136 3.01 4.52 13.62
C LEU A 136 2.95 3.71 14.92
N GLU A 137 1.78 3.16 15.26
CA GLU A 137 1.63 2.32 16.44
C GLU A 137 2.16 0.89 16.20
N GLY A 138 2.61 0.55 15.00
CA GLY A 138 3.12 -0.78 14.67
C GLY A 138 2.05 -1.79 14.25
N PHE A 139 0.84 -1.33 13.92
CA PHE A 139 -0.11 -2.18 13.21
C PHE A 139 0.28 -2.30 11.74
N THR A 140 0.08 -3.50 11.18
CA THR A 140 0.19 -3.78 9.75
C THR A 140 -1.12 -4.40 9.29
N TYR A 141 -1.72 -3.78 8.27
CA TYR A 141 -2.95 -4.21 7.63
C TYR A 141 -2.61 -4.77 6.25
N GLU A 142 -2.95 -6.02 6.02
CA GLU A 142 -2.74 -6.71 4.75
C GLU A 142 -4.09 -6.85 4.06
N TYR A 143 -4.19 -6.35 2.84
CA TYR A 143 -5.39 -6.35 2.01
C TYR A 143 -5.17 -7.14 0.73
N LYS A 144 -6.27 -7.65 0.19
CA LYS A 144 -6.36 -8.20 -1.16
C LYS A 144 -7.36 -7.37 -1.98
N ARG A 145 -7.11 -7.25 -3.29
CA ARG A 145 -8.01 -6.54 -4.20
C ARG A 145 -9.39 -7.21 -4.20
N PHE A 146 -10.43 -6.41 -4.08
CA PHE A 146 -11.81 -6.87 -4.14
C PHE A 146 -12.43 -6.45 -5.48
N TYR A 147 -13.08 -7.39 -6.15
CA TYR A 147 -13.85 -7.11 -7.36
C TYR A 147 -15.32 -7.45 -7.08
N PRO A 148 -16.22 -6.45 -7.08
CA PRO A 148 -17.64 -6.73 -6.91
C PRO A 148 -18.13 -7.63 -8.04
N LYS A 149 -18.95 -8.62 -7.69
CA LYS A 149 -19.56 -9.54 -8.64
C LYS A 149 -21.07 -9.52 -8.47
N ASN A 150 -21.79 -9.43 -9.58
CA ASN A 150 -23.23 -9.54 -9.60
C ASN A 150 -23.62 -11.00 -9.79
N TYR A 151 -24.23 -11.59 -8.76
CA TYR A 151 -24.65 -12.99 -8.75
C TYR A 151 -26.14 -13.17 -9.11
N LEU A 152 -26.87 -12.09 -9.45
CA LEU A 152 -28.28 -12.19 -9.85
C LEU A 152 -28.46 -12.62 -11.31
N ASN A 153 -27.40 -12.55 -12.12
CA ASN A 153 -27.41 -12.83 -13.56
C ASN A 153 -26.60 -14.09 -13.92
N GLU A 154 -26.24 -14.92 -12.94
CA GLU A 154 -25.61 -16.24 -13.12
C GLU A 154 -26.64 -17.36 -12.95
#